data_AF-A0A251XBA7-F1
#
_entry.id   AF-A0A251XBA7-F1
#
_cell.length_a   1.000
_cell.length_b   1.000
_cell.length_c   1.000
_cell.angle_alpha   90.00
_cell.angle_beta   90.00
_cell.angle_gamma   90.00
#
_symmetry.space_group_name_H-M   'P 1'
#
loop_
_entity.id
_entity.type
_entity.pdbx_description
1 polymer ?
#
loop_
_entity_poly.entity_id
_entity_poly.type
_entity_poly.pdbx_seq_one_letter_code
_entity_poly.pdbx_strand_id
1 'polypeptide(L)'
;MNAPQIFNKKTITGFTLLEILIALVIVGMALGTIFSLLAGSKRLAFSAAEHLQESLFLRAAINAGQVLEKPEYPEYPNAFRLRVSGEPEDVLEPPERQTQKIQFVLEPFIITDSDSGLRLESLRWKKLTATQ
;
A
#
# COMPACT_ATOMS: atom_id res chain seq x y z
N MET A 1 7.97 -73.93 44.13
CA MET A 1 7.63 -73.87 42.69
C MET A 1 7.87 -72.44 42.23
N ASN A 2 8.91 -72.19 41.43
CA ASN A 2 9.20 -70.87 40.86
C ASN A 2 8.71 -70.83 39.41
N ALA A 3 7.88 -69.83 39.07
CA ALA A 3 7.39 -69.61 37.72
C ALA A 3 8.50 -69.08 36.80
N PRO A 4 8.49 -69.41 35.49
CA PRO A 4 9.51 -68.93 34.56
C PRO A 4 9.29 -67.45 34.25
N GLN A 5 10.35 -66.65 34.45
CA GLN A 5 10.41 -65.25 34.03
C GLN A 5 10.56 -65.20 32.50
N ILE A 6 9.53 -64.76 31.78
CA ILE A 6 9.59 -64.57 30.33
C ILE A 6 10.33 -63.25 30.06
N PHE A 7 11.61 -63.32 29.71
CA PHE A 7 12.37 -62.16 29.26
C PHE A 7 11.86 -61.69 27.90
N ASN A 8 11.08 -60.61 27.90
CA ASN A 8 10.65 -59.93 26.68
C ASN A 8 11.85 -59.16 26.08
N LYS A 9 12.54 -59.78 25.12
CA LYS A 9 13.69 -59.18 24.46
C LYS A 9 13.19 -58.11 23.47
N LYS A 10 13.25 -56.84 23.87
CA LYS A 10 13.02 -55.71 22.95
C LYS A 10 14.13 -55.71 21.90
N THR A 11 13.82 -56.09 20.66
CA THR A 11 14.72 -55.92 19.52
C THR A 11 14.75 -54.45 19.15
N ILE A 12 15.89 -53.80 19.38
CA ILE A 12 16.15 -52.45 18.87
C ILE A 12 16.62 -52.62 17.43
N THR A 13 15.75 -52.31 16.47
CA THR A 13 16.10 -52.21 15.05
C THR A 13 16.74 -50.85 14.79
N GLY A 14 17.96 -50.83 14.24
CA GLY A 14 18.64 -49.59 13.82
C GLY A 14 18.04 -49.02 12.53
N PHE A 15 18.35 -47.75 12.23
CA PHE A 15 17.93 -47.09 10.99
C PHE A 15 18.67 -47.65 9.78
N THR A 16 17.94 -47.86 8.70
CA THR A 16 18.52 -48.25 7.41
C THR A 16 19.10 -47.02 6.69
N LEU A 17 20.09 -47.26 5.82
CA LEU A 17 20.61 -46.21 4.94
C LEU A 17 19.51 -45.58 4.08
N LEU A 18 18.53 -46.38 3.65
CA LEU A 18 17.41 -45.90 2.86
C LEU A 18 16.53 -44.91 3.65
N GLU A 19 16.23 -45.19 4.92
CA GLU A 19 15.46 -44.27 5.76
C GLU A 19 16.16 -42.93 5.95
N ILE A 20 17.49 -42.93 6.14
CA ILE A 20 18.26 -41.70 6.32
C ILE A 20 18.25 -40.88 5.02
N LEU A 21 18.38 -41.53 3.86
CA LEU A 21 18.30 -40.86 2.56
C LEU A 21 16.91 -40.24 2.34
N ILE A 22 15.84 -40.97 2.66
CA ILE A 22 14.48 -40.45 2.55
C ILE A 22 14.27 -39.26 3.50
N ALA A 23 14.72 -39.38 4.74
CA ALA A 23 14.64 -38.28 5.71
C ALA A 23 15.39 -37.03 5.23
N LEU A 24 16.59 -37.19 4.68
CA LEU A 24 17.38 -36.09 4.13
C LEU A 24 16.66 -35.41 2.96
N VAL A 25 16.06 -36.19 2.06
CA VAL A 25 15.28 -35.65 0.93
C VAL A 25 14.07 -34.87 1.41
N ILE A 26 13.31 -35.40 2.38
CA ILE A 26 12.15 -34.71 2.96
C ILE A 26 12.58 -33.40 3.62
N VAL A 27 13.66 -33.42 4.40
CA VAL A 27 14.21 -32.20 5.04
C VAL A 27 14.68 -31.20 3.98
N GLY A 28 15.35 -31.66 2.92
CA GLY A 28 15.75 -30.80 1.81
C GLY A 28 14.57 -30.13 1.11
N MET A 29 13.51 -30.89 0.84
CA MET A 29 12.27 -30.35 0.29
C MET A 29 11.62 -29.34 1.23
N ALA A 30 11.52 -29.65 2.53
CA ALA A 30 10.94 -28.77 3.54
C ALA A 30 11.74 -27.46 3.68
N LEU A 31 13.07 -27.52 3.69
CA LEU A 31 13.91 -26.33 3.72
C LEU A 31 13.76 -25.50 2.43
N GLY A 32 13.70 -26.16 1.27
CA GLY A 32 13.47 -25.50 0.00
C GLY A 32 12.17 -24.71 -0.04
N THR A 33 11.07 -25.29 0.46
CA THR A 33 9.78 -24.58 0.52
C THR A 33 9.81 -23.41 1.50
N ILE A 34 10.41 -23.59 2.68
CA ILE A 34 10.54 -22.50 3.67
C ILE A 34 11.36 -21.33 3.11
N PHE A 35 12.51 -21.62 2.47
CA PHE A 35 13.32 -20.56 1.87
C PHE A 35 12.61 -19.85 0.72
N SER A 36 11.86 -20.57 -0.10
CA SER A 36 11.03 -19.97 -1.15
C SER A 36 9.98 -19.02 -0.57
N LEU A 37 9.28 -19.43 0.50
CA LEU A 37 8.31 -18.59 1.20
C LEU A 37 8.95 -17.35 1.83
N LEU A 38 10.11 -17.49 2.47
CA LEU A 38 10.84 -16.36 3.06
C LEU A 38 11.28 -15.35 2.00
N ALA A 39 11.77 -15.83 0.85
CA ALA A 39 12.13 -14.98 -0.28
C ALA A 39 10.91 -14.26 -0.85
N GLY A 40 9.79 -14.98 -1.03
CA GLY A 40 8.52 -14.40 -1.48
C GLY A 40 7.99 -13.33 -0.53
N SER A 41 8.03 -13.59 0.78
CA SER A 41 7.59 -12.66 1.83
C SER A 41 8.39 -11.36 1.82
N LYS A 42 9.72 -11.43 1.68
CA LYS A 42 10.56 -10.24 1.56
C LYS A 42 10.23 -9.42 0.32
N ARG A 43 10.12 -10.09 -0.85
CA ARG A 43 9.78 -9.41 -2.10
C ARG A 43 8.42 -8.71 -2.00
N LEU A 44 7.44 -9.38 -1.40
CA LEU A 44 6.12 -8.81 -1.16
C LEU A 44 6.19 -7.59 -0.23
N ALA A 45 6.94 -7.68 0.88
CA ALA A 45 7.08 -6.57 1.81
C ALA A 45 7.70 -5.33 1.16
N PHE A 46 8.75 -5.50 0.33
CA PHE A 46 9.37 -4.39 -0.40
C PHE A 46 8.41 -3.77 -1.41
N SER A 47 7.75 -4.58 -2.25
CA SER A 47 6.79 -4.09 -3.23
C SER A 47 5.59 -3.41 -2.56
N ALA A 48 5.09 -3.94 -1.44
CA ALA A 48 4.01 -3.31 -0.68
C ALA A 48 4.45 -1.95 -0.10
N ALA A 49 5.66 -1.85 0.44
CA ALA A 49 6.18 -0.59 0.95
C ALA A 49 6.30 0.48 -0.15
N GLU A 50 6.79 0.08 -1.34
CA GLU A 50 6.88 0.96 -2.51
C GLU A 50 5.50 1.46 -2.95
N HIS A 51 4.52 0.57 -3.10
CA HIS A 51 3.15 0.96 -3.46
C HIS A 51 2.44 1.81 -2.40
N LEU A 52 2.73 1.57 -1.12
CA LEU A 52 2.19 2.39 -0.03
C LEU A 52 2.78 3.80 -0.05
N GLN A 53 4.09 3.91 -0.22
CA GLN A 53 4.75 5.22 -0.31
C GLN A 53 4.20 6.02 -1.50
N GLU A 54 3.99 5.35 -2.62
CA GLU A 54 3.39 5.94 -3.83
C GLU A 54 1.96 6.44 -3.59
N SER A 55 1.10 5.61 -2.99
CA SER A 55 -0.28 5.98 -2.65
C SER A 55 -0.35 7.13 -1.65
N LEU A 56 0.53 7.12 -0.64
CA LEU A 56 0.63 8.20 0.34
C LEU A 56 1.07 9.52 -0.31
N PHE A 57 2.03 9.46 -1.23
CA PHE A 57 2.46 10.62 -2.00
C PHE A 57 1.29 11.21 -2.81
N LEU A 58 0.60 10.39 -3.61
CA LEU A 58 -0.52 10.87 -4.43
C LEU A 58 -1.65 11.46 -3.56
N ARG A 59 -1.98 10.82 -2.43
CA ARG A 59 -2.97 11.34 -1.47
C ARG A 59 -2.55 12.67 -0.88
N ALA A 60 -1.27 12.82 -0.49
CA ALA A 60 -0.75 14.09 -0.01
C ALA A 60 -0.87 15.18 -1.09
N ALA A 61 -0.59 14.85 -2.36
CA ALA A 61 -0.71 15.77 -3.49
C ALA A 61 -2.17 16.21 -3.75
N ILE A 62 -3.13 15.28 -3.63
CA ILE A 62 -4.56 15.61 -3.74
C ILE A 62 -4.98 16.56 -2.63
N ASN A 63 -4.66 16.22 -1.38
CA ASN A 63 -5.01 17.03 -0.22
C ASN A 63 -4.39 18.43 -0.33
N ALA A 64 -3.12 18.49 -0.75
CA ALA A 64 -2.41 19.71 -1.07
C ALA A 64 -3.19 20.60 -2.07
N GLY A 65 -3.59 20.05 -3.22
CA GLY A 65 -4.36 20.80 -4.22
C GLY A 65 -5.72 21.31 -3.74
N GLN A 66 -6.28 20.70 -2.68
CA GLN A 66 -7.54 21.08 -2.06
C GLN A 66 -7.42 22.17 -0.99
N VAL A 67 -6.24 22.35 -0.40
CA VAL A 67 -6.01 23.41 0.60
C VAL A 67 -5.98 24.76 -0.14
N LEU A 68 -6.73 25.71 0.41
CA LEU A 68 -7.14 27.01 -0.14
C LEU A 68 -6.06 27.77 -0.95
N GLU A 69 -6.53 28.71 -1.80
CA GLU A 69 -5.79 29.56 -2.75
C GLU A 69 -4.43 30.14 -2.30
N LYS A 70 -4.20 30.21 -1.00
CA LYS A 70 -2.90 30.50 -0.40
C LYS A 70 -2.58 29.40 0.60
N PRO A 71 -1.49 28.65 0.43
CA PRO A 71 -1.11 27.68 1.44
C PRO A 71 -0.72 28.47 2.70
N GLU A 72 -1.51 28.31 3.75
CA GLU A 72 -1.05 28.54 5.14
C GLU A 72 -0.06 27.43 5.56
N TYR A 73 0.15 26.45 4.67
CA TYR A 73 1.09 25.35 4.73
C TYR A 73 2.46 25.71 4.11
N PRO A 74 3.56 25.04 4.55
CA PRO A 74 4.86 25.15 3.90
C PRO A 74 4.78 24.79 2.41
N GLU A 75 5.66 25.41 1.61
CA GLU A 75 5.80 25.09 0.18
C GLU A 75 5.92 23.58 -0.03
N TYR A 76 5.23 23.06 -1.05
CA TYR A 76 5.30 21.65 -1.36
C TYR A 76 6.73 21.21 -1.60
N PRO A 77 7.15 20.04 -1.06
CA PRO A 77 8.43 19.45 -1.41
C PRO A 77 8.63 19.42 -2.94
N ASN A 78 9.84 19.72 -3.40
CA ASN A 78 10.15 19.82 -4.84
C ASN A 78 9.69 18.59 -5.65
N ALA A 79 9.71 17.40 -5.05
CA ALA A 79 9.21 16.17 -5.65
C ALA A 79 7.75 16.27 -6.14
N PHE A 80 6.88 17.00 -5.43
CA PHE A 80 5.50 17.22 -5.86
C PHE A 80 5.42 18.14 -7.07
N ARG A 81 6.17 19.24 -7.07
CA ARG A 81 6.16 20.25 -8.15
C ARG A 81 6.64 19.70 -9.50
N LEU A 82 7.56 18.75 -9.47
CA LEU A 82 8.13 18.14 -10.67
C LEU A 82 7.22 17.06 -11.27
N ARG A 83 6.41 16.40 -10.43
CA ARG A 83 5.70 15.18 -10.77
C ARG A 83 4.19 15.38 -10.93
N VAL A 84 3.61 16.28 -10.15
CA VAL A 84 2.17 16.50 -10.09
C VAL A 84 1.86 17.90 -10.60
N SER A 85 1.05 17.98 -11.66
CA SER A 85 0.49 19.23 -12.15
C SER A 85 -1.00 19.31 -11.81
N GLY A 86 -1.44 20.50 -11.38
CA GLY A 86 -2.85 20.79 -11.10
C GLY A 86 -3.35 21.88 -12.02
N GLU A 87 -4.32 21.57 -12.87
CA GLU A 87 -4.96 22.52 -13.78
C GLU A 87 -6.37 22.83 -13.27
N PRO A 88 -6.67 24.07 -12.84
CA PRO A 88 -8.02 24.46 -12.46
C PRO A 88 -8.90 24.55 -13.71
N GLU A 89 -10.15 24.12 -13.57
CA GLU A 89 -11.19 24.26 -14.59
C GLU A 89 -12.16 25.38 -14.19
N ASP A 90 -13.18 25.62 -15.02
CA ASP A 90 -14.18 26.64 -14.77
C ASP A 90 -14.94 26.36 -13.47
N VAL A 91 -15.04 27.40 -12.65
CA VAL A 91 -15.76 27.38 -11.38
C VAL A 91 -17.22 26.96 -11.63
N LEU A 92 -17.72 26.01 -10.81
CA LEU A 92 -19.09 25.54 -10.97
C LEU A 92 -20.10 26.66 -10.71
N GLU A 93 -21.12 26.74 -11.57
CA GLU A 93 -22.19 27.71 -11.44
C GLU A 93 -22.93 27.53 -10.10
N PRO A 94 -23.20 28.62 -9.37
CA PRO A 94 -24.02 28.55 -8.18
C PRO A 94 -25.43 28.01 -8.49
N PRO A 95 -26.05 27.22 -7.59
CA PRO A 95 -27.38 26.68 -7.83
C PRO A 95 -28.43 27.80 -7.93
N GLU A 96 -29.44 27.60 -8.78
CA GLU A 96 -30.53 28.56 -9.06
C GLU A 96 -31.28 29.01 -7.80
N ARG A 97 -31.41 28.13 -6.81
CA ARG A 97 -32.08 28.40 -5.54
C ARG A 97 -31.13 28.18 -4.37
N GLN A 98 -30.93 29.23 -3.58
CA GLN A 98 -30.11 29.20 -2.37
C GLN A 98 -31.00 29.44 -1.15
N THR A 99 -30.90 28.56 -0.16
CA THR A 99 -31.60 28.71 1.13
C THR A 99 -30.86 29.65 2.08
N GLN A 100 -29.56 29.86 1.86
CA GLN A 100 -28.68 30.76 2.61
C GLN A 100 -27.58 31.31 1.70
N LYS A 101 -26.94 32.41 2.11
CA LYS A 101 -25.83 33.01 1.38
C LYS A 101 -24.62 32.08 1.33
N ILE A 102 -24.14 31.77 0.13
CA ILE A 102 -22.96 30.96 -0.11
C ILE A 102 -21.69 31.83 0.00
N GLN A 103 -20.66 31.35 0.73
CA GLN A 103 -19.37 32.03 0.91
C GLN A 103 -18.23 31.37 0.12
N PHE A 104 -18.44 30.13 -0.34
CA PHE A 104 -17.45 29.32 -1.04
C PHE A 104 -18.11 28.67 -2.24
N VAL A 105 -17.38 28.57 -3.34
CA VAL A 105 -17.79 27.87 -4.56
C VAL A 105 -16.88 26.67 -4.78
N LEU A 106 -17.36 25.68 -5.53
CA LEU A 106 -16.57 24.52 -5.92
C LEU A 106 -15.90 24.81 -7.26
N GLU A 107 -14.58 24.66 -7.29
CA GLU A 107 -13.80 24.73 -8.52
C GLU A 107 -13.28 23.32 -8.84
N PRO A 108 -13.68 22.73 -9.97
CA PRO A 108 -13.07 21.51 -10.45
C PRO A 108 -11.61 21.75 -10.78
N PHE A 109 -10.78 20.75 -10.52
CA PHE A 109 -9.39 20.78 -10.90
C PHE A 109 -8.89 19.38 -11.24
N ILE A 110 -7.99 19.34 -12.21
CA ILE A 110 -7.46 18.09 -12.75
C ILE A 110 -6.03 17.95 -12.25
N ILE A 111 -5.77 16.83 -11.59
CA ILE A 111 -4.44 16.44 -11.15
C ILE A 111 -3.89 15.44 -12.17
N THR A 112 -2.70 15.72 -12.69
CA THR A 112 -1.98 14.81 -13.59
C THR A 112 -0.64 14.43 -12.98
N ASP A 113 -0.39 13.13 -12.88
CA ASP A 113 0.92 12.58 -12.50
C ASP A 113 1.73 12.23 -13.77
N SER A 114 2.94 12.80 -13.88
CA SER A 114 3.84 12.56 -15.02
C SER A 114 4.34 11.13 -15.11
N ASP A 115 4.47 10.43 -13.97
CA ASP A 115 5.12 9.13 -13.91
C ASP A 115 4.15 8.00 -14.25
N SER A 116 2.96 8.02 -13.64
CA SER A 116 1.93 7.01 -13.89
C SER A 116 0.99 7.36 -15.04
N GLY A 117 0.99 8.62 -15.52
CA GLY A 117 0.02 9.14 -16.47
C GLY A 117 -1.41 9.23 -15.90
N LEU A 118 -1.56 9.06 -14.58
CA LEU A 118 -2.84 9.08 -13.91
C LEU A 118 -3.42 10.50 -13.95
N ARG A 119 -4.66 10.59 -14.44
CA ARG A 119 -5.46 11.82 -14.47
C ARG A 119 -6.60 11.66 -13.48
N LEU A 120 -6.68 12.57 -12.52
CA LEU A 120 -7.65 12.54 -11.45
C LEU A 120 -8.43 13.85 -11.42
N GLU A 121 -9.74 13.74 -11.61
CA GLU A 121 -10.67 14.86 -11.47
C GLU A 121 -11.01 15.03 -9.98
N SER A 122 -10.91 16.26 -9.49
CA SER A 122 -11.16 16.60 -8.10
C SER A 122 -11.85 17.95 -7.99
N LEU A 123 -12.31 18.26 -6.78
CA LEU A 123 -12.99 19.51 -6.44
C LEU A 123 -12.24 20.18 -5.30
N ARG A 124 -12.09 21.50 -5.39
CA ARG A 124 -11.58 22.32 -4.29
C ARG A 124 -12.55 23.44 -3.94
N TRP A 125 -12.51 23.85 -2.67
CA TRP A 125 -13.27 25.00 -2.21
C TRP A 125 -12.52 26.29 -2.54
N LYS A 126 -13.20 27.19 -3.25
CA LYS A 126 -12.70 28.52 -3.57
C LYS A 126 -13.53 29.56 -2.84
N LYS A 127 -12.89 30.47 -2.12
CA LYS A 127 -13.61 31.53 -1.44
C LYS A 127 -14.16 32.50 -2.50
N LEU A 128 -15.42 32.88 -2.36
CA LEU A 128 -15.96 33.95 -3.19
C LEU A 128 -15.32 35.25 -2.69
N THR A 129 -14.34 35.78 -3.44
CA THR A 129 -13.85 37.13 -3.20
C THR A 129 -15.04 38.06 -3.35
N ALA A 130 -15.35 38.83 -2.31
CA ALA A 130 -16.44 39.78 -2.35
C ALA A 130 -16.12 40.82 -3.43
N THR A 131 -16.65 40.64 -4.64
CA THR A 131 -16.76 41.69 -5.63
C THR A 131 -18.20 42.16 -5.62
N GLN A 132 -18.46 43.12 -4.74
CA GLN A 132 -19.39 44.22 -4.96
C GLN A 132 -18.73 45.49 -4.44
#